data_AF-A0A958VM41-F1
#
_entry.id   AF-A0A958VM41-F1
#
_cell.length_a   1.000
_cell.length_b   1.000
_cell.length_c   1.000
_cell.angle_alpha   90.00
_cell.angle_beta   90.00
_cell.angle_gamma   90.00
#
_symmetry.space_group_name_H-M   'P 1'
#
loop_
_entity.id
_entity.type
_entity.pdbx_description
1 polymer ?
#
loop_
_entity_poly.entity_id
_entity_poly.type
_entity_poly.pdbx_seq_one_letter_code
_entity_poly.pdbx_strand_id
1 'polypeptide(L)'
;MFLIFDTETTGLPQKYDAPLTDFDNWPRVVQLAWQLHDSAGGLLSVHNYIIKPDGFDIPFNASKIHGITTERAMQQGLPLKEVLEKFLTDVDKAGILAGHNVGFDINIVGCELLRLERKNILAEFPVLDSNGEKTAELCRLPGGRGGKFKFPKLNELHEHLFGEKFGEAHNAAADVEATARCILELIRQDVFTSKETGLSKPELAAFKVANPLPVVAIGLNVKSYDDAELEESEAKTGGNSYSIPVDPSYDKPLDDLSFVHLHNHSRFSVLQSTTDLKQLAQTAAKMEMGAVALTDNGNMFAVFQFMKVAIEEGVKPIVGCEVMVADHYEQLQFTREAPDRRFPLVLLARNKQGYHNLVKIVSVGFMKGYYGGIPRVGEDVIRQYSDNLICLCGGTRSEVGFLALNVGEAQAEECLLKWRTIFGEDFYIELVDHGLDDEKHLNEFLVRMAHKHGIKAVATNDTFYLREDNANAHDILLCVKDGEKQKTPIGRGYGHRNGMPNSNYYFKPPDEMKALFARWPQAIANTMEVADKVEPYQLSRPPILPLFKLPEGFEDQNDYLRHLTFEGARQRYKEITKELEDRLDYELKVIKDTGYPGYFLIV
;
A
#
# COMPACT_ATOMS: atom_id res chain seq x y z
N MET A 1 -43.42 0.53 14.27
CA MET A 1 -42.56 1.72 14.05
C MET A 1 -41.27 1.24 13.42
N PHE A 2 -40.76 1.99 12.46
CA PHE A 2 -39.53 1.66 11.73
C PHE A 2 -38.42 2.59 12.21
N LEU A 3 -37.29 2.04 12.65
CA LEU A 3 -36.09 2.83 12.89
C LEU A 3 -35.10 2.57 11.77
N ILE A 4 -34.81 3.60 11.00
CA ILE A 4 -33.93 3.56 9.83
C ILE A 4 -32.65 4.28 10.20
N PHE A 5 -31.51 3.62 10.12
CA PHE A 5 -30.24 4.18 10.57
C PHE A 5 -29.07 3.75 9.68
N ASP A 6 -28.00 4.53 9.74
CA ASP A 6 -26.76 4.32 8.98
C ASP A 6 -25.57 4.84 9.80
N THR A 7 -24.39 4.28 9.54
CA THR A 7 -23.15 4.65 10.22
C THR A 7 -22.03 5.00 9.26
N GLU A 8 -21.37 6.13 9.51
CA GLU A 8 -20.02 6.35 9.00
C GLU A 8 -19.00 5.75 9.97
N THR A 9 -17.92 5.20 9.43
CA THR A 9 -16.94 4.47 10.23
C THR A 9 -15.51 4.79 9.83
N THR A 10 -14.55 4.44 10.68
CA THR A 10 -13.12 4.61 10.38
C THR A 10 -12.59 3.71 9.26
N GLY A 11 -13.43 2.88 8.64
CA GLY A 11 -13.04 1.98 7.56
C GLY A 11 -13.91 0.73 7.49
N LEU A 12 -13.36 -0.35 6.92
CA LEU A 12 -14.05 -1.65 6.85
C LEU A 12 -13.45 -2.65 7.85
N PRO A 13 -14.24 -3.61 8.34
CA PRO A 13 -13.72 -4.66 9.21
C PRO A 13 -12.69 -5.51 8.47
N GLN A 14 -11.65 -5.94 9.18
CA GLN A 14 -10.61 -6.79 8.59
C GLN A 14 -11.19 -8.16 8.17
N LYS A 15 -12.13 -8.68 8.96
CA LYS A 15 -12.89 -9.92 8.77
C LYS A 15 -14.35 -9.66 9.12
N TYR A 16 -15.23 -9.87 8.15
CA TYR A 16 -16.67 -9.62 8.32
C TYR A 16 -17.37 -10.63 9.24
N ASP A 17 -16.77 -11.79 9.47
CA ASP A 17 -17.29 -12.90 10.27
C ASP A 17 -16.64 -13.01 11.66
N ALA A 18 -15.75 -12.08 12.02
CA ALA A 18 -15.13 -12.07 13.35
C ALA A 18 -16.18 -11.78 14.44
N PRO A 19 -16.00 -12.35 15.66
CA PRO A 19 -16.85 -12.00 16.81
C PRO A 19 -16.87 -10.49 17.03
N LEU A 20 -18.02 -9.93 17.42
CA LEU A 20 -18.14 -8.48 17.71
C LEU A 20 -17.28 -8.02 18.91
N THR A 21 -16.77 -8.96 19.70
CA THR A 21 -15.82 -8.71 20.80
C THR A 21 -14.37 -8.62 20.34
N ASP A 22 -14.08 -8.92 19.06
CA ASP A 22 -12.76 -8.68 18.46
C ASP A 22 -12.65 -7.20 18.07
N PHE A 23 -12.40 -6.35 19.05
CA PHE A 23 -12.50 -4.90 18.88
C PHE A 23 -11.46 -4.31 17.93
N ASP A 24 -10.35 -5.00 17.68
CA ASP A 24 -9.30 -4.59 16.74
C ASP A 24 -9.69 -4.91 15.28
N ASN A 25 -10.60 -5.88 15.08
CA ASN A 25 -11.12 -6.23 13.77
C ASN A 25 -12.14 -5.20 13.25
N TRP A 26 -13.02 -4.71 14.14
CA TRP A 26 -14.18 -3.90 13.78
C TRP A 26 -13.87 -2.40 13.84
N PRO A 27 -14.26 -1.59 12.84
CA PRO A 27 -13.97 -0.17 12.83
C PRO A 27 -14.77 0.57 13.91
N ARG A 28 -14.44 1.86 14.11
CA ARG A 28 -15.12 2.73 15.07
C ARG A 28 -16.24 3.51 14.38
N VAL A 29 -17.33 3.77 15.10
CA VAL A 29 -18.37 4.69 14.62
C VAL A 29 -17.84 6.12 14.63
N VAL A 30 -17.94 6.79 13.49
CA VAL A 30 -17.59 8.20 13.29
C VAL A 30 -18.84 9.07 13.26
N GLN A 31 -19.92 8.57 12.66
CA GLN A 31 -21.22 9.25 12.61
C GLN A 31 -22.32 8.23 12.79
N LEU A 32 -23.37 8.60 13.51
CA LEU A 32 -24.60 7.82 13.62
C LEU A 32 -25.79 8.72 13.32
N ALA A 33 -26.55 8.37 12.30
CA ALA A 33 -27.78 9.04 11.93
C ALA A 33 -28.94 8.06 11.95
N TRP A 34 -30.13 8.53 12.31
CA TRP A 34 -31.35 7.71 12.25
C TRP A 34 -32.62 8.55 12.12
N GLN A 35 -33.66 7.89 11.60
CA GLN A 35 -35.03 8.37 11.56
C GLN A 35 -35.95 7.32 12.20
N LEU A 36 -36.87 7.77 13.05
CA LEU A 36 -37.94 6.93 13.59
C LEU A 36 -39.25 7.29 12.89
N HIS A 37 -39.93 6.28 12.34
CA HIS A 37 -41.22 6.42 11.68
C HIS A 37 -42.31 5.61 12.37
N ASP A 38 -43.54 6.14 12.35
CA ASP A 38 -44.73 5.41 12.78
C ASP A 38 -45.12 4.29 11.79
N SER A 39 -46.19 3.56 12.09
CA SER A 39 -46.68 2.47 11.23
C SER A 39 -47.30 2.93 9.91
N ALA A 40 -47.60 4.22 9.76
CA ALA A 40 -48.09 4.85 8.53
C ALA A 40 -46.96 5.50 7.72
N GLY A 41 -45.70 5.42 8.17
CA GLY A 41 -44.54 6.03 7.53
C GLY A 41 -44.28 7.48 7.91
N GLY A 42 -45.08 8.04 8.83
CA GLY A 42 -44.90 9.40 9.34
C GLY A 42 -43.65 9.52 10.20
N LEU A 43 -42.85 10.57 9.97
CA LEU A 43 -41.62 10.84 10.74
C LEU A 43 -41.95 11.28 12.17
N LEU A 44 -41.35 10.62 13.16
CA LEU A 44 -41.48 10.91 14.59
C LEU A 44 -40.26 11.64 15.16
N SER A 45 -39.06 11.20 14.79
CA SER A 45 -37.79 11.84 15.18
C SER A 45 -36.73 11.66 14.11
N VAL A 46 -35.79 12.59 14.07
CA VAL A 46 -34.60 12.55 13.21
C VAL A 46 -33.40 13.00 14.03
N HIS A 47 -32.30 12.26 13.88
CA HIS A 47 -31.07 12.52 14.61
C HIS A 47 -29.86 12.27 13.70
N ASN A 48 -28.83 13.09 13.90
CA ASN A 48 -27.56 13.02 13.19
C ASN A 48 -26.46 13.52 14.12
N TYR A 49 -25.54 12.65 14.52
CA TYR A 49 -24.47 13.00 15.44
C TYR A 49 -23.12 12.48 14.93
N ILE A 50 -22.12 13.36 14.96
CA ILE A 50 -20.71 12.97 14.85
C ILE A 50 -20.26 12.46 16.22
N ILE A 51 -19.53 11.35 16.24
CA ILE A 51 -18.94 10.77 17.44
C ILE A 51 -17.57 11.41 17.66
N LYS A 52 -17.36 11.91 18.88
CA LYS A 52 -16.05 12.40 19.30
C LYS A 52 -15.07 11.22 19.47
N PRO A 53 -13.92 11.20 18.78
CA PRO A 53 -12.95 10.13 18.93
C PRO A 53 -12.38 10.08 20.35
N ASP A 54 -12.20 8.86 20.86
CA ASP A 54 -11.59 8.59 22.17
C ASP A 54 -10.66 7.38 22.02
N GLY A 55 -9.35 7.67 22.01
CA GLY A 55 -8.30 6.67 21.81
C GLY A 55 -8.16 6.14 20.37
N PHE A 56 -8.65 6.87 19.36
CA PHE A 56 -8.47 6.51 17.94
C PHE A 56 -8.48 7.75 17.04
N ASP A 57 -7.90 7.60 15.85
CA ASP A 57 -7.94 8.59 14.78
C ASP A 57 -8.94 8.16 13.69
N ILE A 58 -9.51 9.12 12.97
CA ILE A 58 -10.29 8.87 11.77
C ILE A 58 -9.32 8.90 10.57
N PRO A 59 -9.13 7.78 9.85
CA PRO A 59 -8.16 7.73 8.77
C PRO A 59 -8.49 8.72 7.64
N PHE A 60 -7.45 9.24 6.97
CA PHE A 60 -7.61 10.17 5.86
C PHE A 60 -8.48 9.59 4.75
N ASN A 61 -8.26 8.33 4.35
CA ASN A 61 -9.05 7.70 3.29
C ASN A 61 -10.51 7.43 3.70
N ALA A 62 -10.81 7.30 4.99
CA ALA A 62 -12.20 7.28 5.47
C ALA A 62 -12.80 8.69 5.40
N SER A 63 -12.04 9.69 5.86
CA SER A 63 -12.42 11.11 5.82
C SER A 63 -12.68 11.62 4.40
N LYS A 64 -11.93 11.16 3.39
CA LYS A 64 -12.20 11.49 1.97
C LYS A 64 -13.54 10.96 1.47
N ILE A 65 -14.03 9.88 2.06
CA ILE A 65 -15.33 9.32 1.70
C ILE A 65 -16.40 10.18 2.37
N HIS A 66 -16.35 10.32 3.70
CA HIS A 66 -17.49 10.86 4.45
C HIS A 66 -17.35 12.31 4.96
N GLY A 67 -16.22 12.97 4.72
CA GLY A 67 -16.00 14.38 5.03
C GLY A 67 -15.83 14.74 6.53
N ILE A 68 -15.53 13.76 7.39
CA ILE A 68 -15.37 13.97 8.84
C ILE A 68 -13.93 13.65 9.26
N THR A 69 -13.11 14.68 9.45
CA THR A 69 -11.74 14.53 9.98
C THR A 69 -11.74 14.29 11.49
N THR A 70 -10.61 13.78 12.01
CA THR A 70 -10.38 13.65 13.46
C THR A 70 -10.57 14.98 14.17
N GLU A 71 -10.02 16.06 13.62
CA GLU A 71 -10.09 17.42 14.15
C GLU A 71 -11.54 17.90 14.23
N ARG A 72 -12.30 17.71 13.15
CA ARG A 72 -13.71 18.09 13.09
C ARG A 72 -14.51 17.31 14.13
N ALA A 73 -14.30 16.00 14.21
CA ALA A 73 -15.00 15.15 15.16
C ALA A 73 -14.64 15.48 16.61
N MET A 74 -13.41 15.91 16.88
CA MET A 74 -12.99 16.41 18.20
C MET A 74 -13.67 17.73 18.59
N GLN A 75 -13.94 18.62 17.63
CA GLN A 75 -14.58 19.92 17.85
C GLN A 75 -16.10 19.86 17.90
N GLN A 76 -16.72 19.09 17.00
CA GLN A 76 -18.17 19.07 16.77
C GLN A 76 -18.85 17.80 17.30
N GLY A 77 -18.08 16.75 17.58
CA GLY A 77 -18.62 15.46 17.98
C GLY A 77 -19.08 15.40 19.44
N LEU A 78 -20.01 14.48 19.71
CA LEU A 78 -20.48 14.16 21.06
C LEU A 78 -19.85 12.85 21.55
N PRO A 79 -19.73 12.66 22.88
CA PRO A 79 -19.26 11.38 23.43
C PRO A 79 -20.12 10.21 22.95
N LEU A 80 -19.47 9.13 22.51
CA LEU A 80 -20.13 7.91 22.00
C LEU A 80 -21.28 7.44 22.90
N LYS A 81 -21.03 7.37 24.21
CA LYS A 81 -22.01 6.94 25.21
C LYS A 81 -23.30 7.77 25.17
N GLU A 82 -23.19 9.10 25.04
CA GLU A 82 -24.36 9.98 24.99
C GLU A 82 -25.17 9.74 23.72
N VAL A 83 -24.50 9.60 22.58
CA VAL A 83 -25.16 9.34 21.29
C VAL A 83 -25.88 7.99 21.30
N LEU A 84 -25.23 6.94 21.83
CA LEU A 84 -25.86 5.63 21.96
C LEU A 84 -27.04 5.63 22.91
N GLU A 85 -27.02 6.38 24.01
CA GLU A 85 -28.18 6.50 24.90
C GLU A 85 -29.39 7.15 24.19
N LYS A 86 -29.15 8.17 23.36
CA LYS A 86 -30.20 8.78 22.52
C LYS A 86 -30.72 7.79 21.47
N PHE A 87 -29.82 7.07 20.81
CA PHE A 87 -30.19 6.05 19.81
C PHE A 87 -31.04 4.94 20.42
N LEU A 88 -30.60 4.37 21.55
CA LEU A 88 -31.32 3.29 22.24
C LEU A 88 -32.72 3.72 22.71
N THR A 89 -32.90 4.99 23.07
CA THR A 89 -34.22 5.54 23.44
C THR A 89 -35.24 5.45 22.30
N ASP A 90 -34.80 5.61 21.04
CA ASP A 90 -35.65 5.44 19.87
C ASP A 90 -35.74 3.98 19.40
N VAL A 91 -34.69 3.19 19.59
CA VAL A 91 -34.71 1.72 19.37
C VAL A 91 -35.77 1.06 20.26
N ASP A 92 -35.92 1.48 21.51
CA ASP A 92 -36.94 0.94 22.43
C ASP A 92 -38.39 1.19 21.94
N LYS A 93 -38.59 2.18 21.07
CA LYS A 93 -39.89 2.47 20.43
C LYS A 93 -40.07 1.71 19.11
N ALA A 94 -38.98 1.25 18.51
CA ALA A 94 -38.97 0.59 17.22
C ALA A 94 -39.55 -0.83 17.33
N GLY A 95 -40.30 -1.25 16.30
CA GLY A 95 -40.67 -2.65 16.13
C GLY A 95 -39.76 -3.39 15.16
N ILE A 96 -39.04 -2.64 14.34
CA ILE A 96 -38.17 -3.16 13.28
C ILE A 96 -37.02 -2.17 13.04
N LEU A 97 -35.84 -2.72 12.85
CA LEU A 97 -34.67 -1.97 12.40
C LEU A 97 -34.58 -2.08 10.89
N ALA A 98 -34.23 -0.99 10.23
CA ALA A 98 -34.28 -0.91 8.79
C ALA A 98 -33.08 -0.12 8.24
N GLY A 99 -32.64 -0.42 7.02
CA GLY A 99 -31.53 0.28 6.41
C GLY A 99 -31.14 -0.26 5.04
N HIS A 100 -29.97 0.14 4.55
CA HIS A 100 -29.38 -0.36 3.30
C HIS A 100 -28.09 -1.09 3.64
N ASN A 101 -28.10 -2.42 3.57
CA ASN A 101 -27.05 -3.27 4.15
C ASN A 101 -26.96 -3.17 5.68
N VAL A 102 -28.10 -2.96 6.35
CA VAL A 102 -28.20 -2.61 7.79
C VAL A 102 -27.59 -3.65 8.73
N GLY A 103 -27.38 -4.89 8.27
CA GLY A 103 -26.63 -5.89 9.04
C GLY A 103 -25.21 -5.44 9.36
N PHE A 104 -24.59 -4.62 8.50
CA PHE A 104 -23.31 -3.98 8.77
C PHE A 104 -23.43 -2.99 9.92
N ASP A 105 -24.35 -2.04 9.85
CA ASP A 105 -24.55 -1.00 10.87
C ASP A 105 -24.96 -1.57 12.23
N ILE A 106 -25.78 -2.63 12.24
CA ILE A 106 -26.13 -3.38 13.46
C ILE A 106 -24.88 -3.96 14.12
N ASN A 107 -23.96 -4.52 13.35
CA ASN A 107 -22.71 -5.07 13.88
C ASN A 107 -21.78 -3.96 14.38
N ILE A 108 -21.70 -2.85 13.66
CA ILE A 108 -20.90 -1.68 14.04
C ILE A 108 -21.38 -1.08 15.36
N VAL A 109 -22.67 -0.72 15.47
CA VAL A 109 -23.24 -0.18 16.71
C VAL A 109 -23.23 -1.23 17.81
N GLY A 110 -23.48 -2.49 17.47
CA GLY A 110 -23.37 -3.63 18.39
C GLY A 110 -21.97 -3.77 19.00
N CYS A 111 -20.93 -3.56 18.20
CA CYS A 111 -19.55 -3.55 18.67
C CYS A 111 -19.29 -2.39 19.64
N GLU A 112 -19.76 -1.18 19.34
CA GLU A 112 -19.64 -0.03 20.24
C GLU A 112 -20.41 -0.22 21.56
N LEU A 113 -21.58 -0.86 21.53
CA LEU A 113 -22.29 -1.24 22.76
C LEU A 113 -21.45 -2.20 23.62
N LEU A 114 -20.83 -3.21 23.01
CA LEU A 114 -19.97 -4.16 23.71
C LEU A 114 -18.70 -3.51 24.26
N ARG A 115 -18.10 -2.53 23.56
CA ARG A 115 -16.98 -1.72 24.07
C ARG A 115 -17.36 -0.93 25.32
N LEU A 116 -18.62 -0.53 25.46
CA LEU A 116 -19.18 0.10 26.65
C LEU A 116 -19.72 -0.90 27.68
N GLU A 117 -19.36 -2.17 27.57
CA GLU A 117 -19.81 -3.27 28.44
C GLU A 117 -21.35 -3.39 28.49
N ARG A 118 -22.03 -3.05 27.40
CA ARG A 118 -23.48 -3.18 27.25
C ARG A 118 -23.83 -4.36 26.34
N LYS A 119 -24.99 -4.96 26.60
CA LYS A 119 -25.53 -6.02 25.74
C LYS A 119 -25.87 -5.44 24.36
N ASN A 120 -25.47 -6.13 23.29
CA ASN A 120 -25.95 -5.82 21.94
C ASN A 120 -27.43 -6.25 21.81
N ILE A 121 -28.34 -5.32 22.06
CA ILE A 121 -29.79 -5.57 21.93
C ILE A 121 -30.25 -5.57 20.46
N LEU A 122 -29.49 -4.96 19.55
CA LEU A 122 -29.89 -4.76 18.14
C LEU A 122 -29.98 -6.07 17.38
N ALA A 123 -29.15 -7.06 17.75
CA ALA A 123 -29.14 -8.38 17.14
C ALA A 123 -30.44 -9.17 17.33
N GLU A 124 -31.30 -8.77 18.27
CA GLU A 124 -32.57 -9.44 18.57
C GLU A 124 -33.76 -8.85 17.77
N PHE A 125 -33.57 -7.71 17.11
CA PHE A 125 -34.64 -7.04 16.37
C PHE A 125 -34.90 -7.69 15.01
N PRO A 126 -36.18 -7.74 14.55
CA PRO A 126 -36.47 -7.93 13.14
C PRO A 126 -35.81 -6.85 12.29
N VAL A 127 -35.38 -7.24 11.09
CA VAL A 127 -34.63 -6.36 10.17
C VAL A 127 -35.35 -6.24 8.82
N LEU A 128 -35.44 -5.02 8.29
CA LEU A 128 -35.90 -4.73 6.94
C LEU A 128 -34.77 -4.08 6.12
N ASP A 129 -34.17 -4.86 5.23
CA ASP A 129 -33.02 -4.41 4.44
C ASP A 129 -33.44 -4.10 2.98
N SER A 130 -33.12 -2.89 2.52
CA SER A 130 -33.31 -2.48 1.12
C SER A 130 -32.25 -3.05 0.17
N ASN A 131 -31.17 -3.62 0.71
CA ASN A 131 -30.15 -4.35 -0.03
C ASN A 131 -30.39 -5.87 0.06
N GLY A 132 -31.20 -6.43 -0.84
CA GLY A 132 -31.55 -7.85 -0.77
C GLY A 132 -32.02 -8.44 -2.11
N GLU A 133 -32.39 -9.71 -2.10
CA GLU A 133 -32.77 -10.44 -3.32
C GLU A 133 -33.97 -9.80 -4.03
N LYS A 134 -34.95 -9.28 -3.28
CA LYS A 134 -36.13 -8.61 -3.85
C LYS A 134 -35.79 -7.34 -4.60
N THR A 135 -34.90 -6.50 -4.05
CA THR A 135 -34.47 -5.26 -4.72
C THR A 135 -33.51 -5.56 -5.86
N ALA A 136 -32.73 -6.65 -5.79
CA ALA A 136 -31.94 -7.15 -6.91
C ALA A 136 -32.82 -7.64 -8.07
N GLU A 137 -33.90 -8.37 -7.79
CA GLU A 137 -34.89 -8.80 -8.80
C GLU A 137 -35.69 -7.64 -9.39
N LEU A 138 -35.95 -6.60 -8.60
CA LEU A 138 -36.59 -5.37 -9.02
C LEU A 138 -35.68 -4.58 -9.99
N CYS A 139 -34.42 -4.34 -9.60
CA CYS A 139 -33.50 -3.52 -10.38
C CYS A 139 -32.87 -4.26 -11.57
N ARG A 140 -32.75 -5.60 -11.49
CA ARG A 140 -32.17 -6.49 -12.53
C ARG A 140 -30.79 -6.07 -13.03
N LEU A 141 -29.95 -5.59 -12.13
CA LEU A 141 -28.61 -5.11 -12.48
C LEU A 141 -27.70 -6.29 -12.88
N PRO A 142 -26.89 -6.15 -13.95
CA PRO A 142 -25.95 -7.20 -14.36
C PRO A 142 -24.77 -7.32 -13.38
N GLY A 143 -24.08 -8.48 -13.40
CA GLY A 143 -22.84 -8.69 -12.65
C GLY A 143 -22.98 -9.30 -11.26
N GLY A 144 -24.14 -9.88 -10.92
CA GLY A 144 -24.30 -10.61 -9.66
C GLY A 144 -23.58 -11.96 -9.65
N ARG A 145 -23.25 -12.46 -8.45
CA ARG A 145 -22.53 -13.73 -8.28
C ARG A 145 -23.43 -14.92 -8.62
N GLY A 146 -22.85 -15.96 -9.23
CA GLY A 146 -23.56 -17.20 -9.52
C GLY A 146 -24.70 -17.08 -10.53
N GLY A 147 -24.66 -16.07 -11.41
CA GLY A 147 -25.70 -15.83 -12.41
C GLY A 147 -26.95 -15.10 -11.88
N LYS A 148 -26.94 -14.67 -10.61
CA LYS A 148 -27.99 -13.81 -10.03
C LYS A 148 -27.82 -12.35 -10.45
N PHE A 149 -28.84 -11.53 -10.23
CA PHE A 149 -28.73 -10.07 -10.36
C PHE A 149 -27.82 -9.49 -9.27
N LYS A 150 -27.11 -8.42 -9.63
CA LYS A 150 -26.31 -7.65 -8.68
C LYS A 150 -27.27 -6.93 -7.72
N PHE A 151 -26.92 -6.94 -6.44
CA PHE A 151 -27.62 -6.16 -5.44
C PHE A 151 -27.39 -4.65 -5.69
N PRO A 152 -28.45 -3.82 -5.72
CA PRO A 152 -28.30 -2.41 -6.05
C PRO A 152 -27.57 -1.65 -4.93
N LYS A 153 -26.66 -0.75 -5.31
CA LYS A 153 -26.23 0.33 -4.40
C LYS A 153 -27.43 1.22 -4.07
N LEU A 154 -27.37 1.96 -2.96
CA LEU A 154 -28.45 2.86 -2.55
C LEU A 154 -28.84 3.86 -3.65
N ASN A 155 -27.86 4.45 -4.34
CA ASN A 155 -28.12 5.34 -5.49
C ASN A 155 -28.78 4.63 -6.67
N GLU A 156 -28.38 3.40 -6.97
CA GLU A 156 -28.98 2.62 -8.07
C GLU A 156 -30.44 2.28 -7.74
N LEU A 157 -30.74 1.95 -6.49
CA LEU A 157 -32.09 1.69 -6.01
C LEU A 157 -32.94 2.97 -6.01
N HIS A 158 -32.40 4.08 -5.53
CA HIS A 158 -33.09 5.37 -5.51
C HIS A 158 -33.43 5.84 -6.93
N GLU A 159 -32.48 5.76 -7.86
CA GLU A 159 -32.71 6.08 -9.28
C GLU A 159 -33.79 5.18 -9.89
N HIS A 160 -33.79 3.89 -9.56
CA HIS A 160 -34.82 2.98 -10.05
C HIS A 160 -36.23 3.34 -9.53
N LEU A 161 -36.35 3.70 -8.26
CA LEU A 161 -37.64 3.99 -7.62
C LEU A 161 -38.20 5.38 -7.98
N PHE A 162 -37.33 6.37 -8.15
CA PHE A 162 -37.74 7.78 -8.26
C PHE A 162 -37.34 8.45 -9.58
N GLY A 163 -36.56 7.79 -10.44
CA GLY A 163 -36.09 8.35 -11.71
C GLY A 163 -35.00 9.41 -11.58
N GLU A 164 -34.45 9.60 -10.37
CA GLU A 164 -33.41 10.55 -10.04
C GLU A 164 -32.41 9.93 -9.06
N LYS A 165 -31.14 10.26 -9.19
CA LYS A 165 -30.14 9.97 -8.15
C LYS A 165 -30.28 11.00 -7.02
N PHE A 166 -29.98 10.62 -5.78
CA PHE A 166 -29.82 11.61 -4.71
C PHE A 166 -28.38 12.13 -4.72
N GLY A 167 -28.16 13.32 -4.14
CA GLY A 167 -26.81 13.89 -4.05
C GLY A 167 -25.91 12.97 -3.22
N GLU A 168 -24.81 12.50 -3.81
CA GLU A 168 -23.78 11.71 -3.12
C GLU A 168 -23.07 12.59 -2.08
N ALA A 169 -23.66 12.73 -0.90
CA ALA A 169 -23.04 13.45 0.21
C ALA A 169 -22.14 12.55 1.08
N HIS A 170 -22.17 11.21 0.87
CA HIS A 170 -21.46 10.20 1.67
C HIS A 170 -21.50 10.55 3.16
N ASN A 171 -22.70 10.83 3.65
CA ASN A 171 -22.93 11.26 5.01
C ASN A 171 -24.12 10.45 5.49
N ALA A 172 -23.98 9.75 6.62
CA ALA A 172 -25.00 8.89 7.19
C ALA A 172 -26.39 9.54 7.23
N ALA A 173 -26.50 10.86 7.42
CA ALA A 173 -27.81 11.53 7.42
C ALA A 173 -28.49 11.57 6.04
N ALA A 174 -27.73 11.79 4.97
CA ALA A 174 -28.25 11.76 3.60
C ALA A 174 -28.62 10.33 3.21
N ASP A 175 -27.79 9.36 3.59
CA ASP A 175 -28.02 7.94 3.31
C ASP A 175 -29.23 7.41 4.10
N VAL A 176 -29.43 7.83 5.35
CA VAL A 176 -30.65 7.55 6.11
C VAL A 176 -31.89 8.12 5.43
N GLU A 177 -31.84 9.36 4.92
CA GLU A 177 -32.99 9.95 4.23
C GLU A 177 -33.32 9.22 2.93
N ALA A 178 -32.32 8.95 2.10
CA ALA A 178 -32.50 8.18 0.86
C ALA A 178 -32.99 6.76 1.16
N THR A 179 -32.44 6.12 2.18
CA THR A 179 -32.84 4.77 2.61
C THR A 179 -34.26 4.75 3.16
N ALA A 180 -34.64 5.73 3.99
CA ALA A 180 -35.98 5.86 4.51
C ALA A 180 -36.99 6.00 3.38
N ARG A 181 -36.70 6.89 2.42
CA ARG A 181 -37.51 7.08 1.21
C ARG A 181 -37.67 5.78 0.42
N CYS A 182 -36.56 5.07 0.16
CA CYS A 182 -36.55 3.79 -0.54
C CYS A 182 -37.38 2.72 0.20
N ILE A 183 -37.18 2.53 1.50
CA ILE A 183 -37.89 1.51 2.27
C ILE A 183 -39.39 1.76 2.30
N LEU A 184 -39.81 3.00 2.59
CA LEU A 184 -41.22 3.36 2.62
C LEU A 184 -41.87 3.19 1.23
N GLU A 185 -41.14 3.50 0.16
CA GLU A 185 -41.60 3.30 -1.21
C GLU A 185 -41.72 1.81 -1.59
N LEU A 186 -40.78 0.97 -1.17
CA LEU A 186 -40.85 -0.49 -1.36
C LEU A 186 -42.04 -1.11 -0.60
N ILE A 187 -42.38 -0.58 0.58
CA ILE A 187 -43.59 -0.96 1.31
C ILE A 187 -44.84 -0.52 0.51
N ARG A 188 -44.85 0.71 0.00
CA ARG A 188 -45.96 1.27 -0.81
C ARG A 188 -46.23 0.44 -2.08
N GLN A 189 -45.18 -0.06 -2.72
CA GLN A 189 -45.24 -0.87 -3.95
C GLN A 189 -45.47 -2.37 -3.70
N ASP A 190 -45.78 -2.78 -2.47
CA ASP A 190 -46.01 -4.20 -2.09
C ASP A 190 -44.78 -5.11 -2.34
N VAL A 191 -43.56 -4.56 -2.38
CA VAL A 191 -42.32 -5.36 -2.51
C VAL A 191 -42.05 -6.12 -1.21
N PHE A 192 -42.28 -5.49 -0.07
CA PHE A 192 -42.18 -6.11 1.25
C PHE A 192 -43.56 -6.58 1.77
N THR A 193 -43.58 -7.76 2.39
CA THR A 193 -44.80 -8.40 2.91
C THR A 193 -45.10 -7.98 4.35
N SER A 194 -46.31 -8.31 4.85
CA SER A 194 -46.69 -8.14 6.26
C SER A 194 -45.75 -8.84 7.23
N LYS A 195 -45.17 -9.97 6.81
CA LYS A 195 -44.22 -10.72 7.65
C LYS A 195 -42.88 -9.99 7.77
N GLU A 196 -42.41 -9.36 6.69
CA GLU A 196 -41.13 -8.66 6.66
C GLU A 196 -41.23 -7.28 7.31
N THR A 197 -42.33 -6.56 7.08
CA THR A 197 -42.53 -5.20 7.62
C THR A 197 -42.95 -5.19 9.09
N GLY A 198 -43.38 -6.32 9.64
CA GLY A 198 -43.99 -6.40 10.98
C GLY A 198 -45.39 -5.75 11.06
N LEU A 199 -45.91 -5.22 9.96
CA LEU A 199 -47.24 -4.63 9.88
C LEU A 199 -48.30 -5.69 9.57
N SER A 200 -49.44 -5.63 10.23
CA SER A 200 -50.61 -6.44 9.87
C SER A 200 -51.16 -6.07 8.49
N LYS A 201 -51.92 -6.96 7.85
CA LYS A 201 -52.54 -6.67 6.55
C LYS A 201 -53.40 -5.39 6.56
N PRO A 202 -54.22 -5.11 7.60
CA PRO A 202 -54.92 -3.84 7.72
C PRO A 202 -53.99 -2.63 7.82
N GLU A 203 -52.87 -2.75 8.56
CA GLU A 203 -51.90 -1.65 8.69
C GLU A 203 -51.17 -1.36 7.38
N LEU A 204 -50.79 -2.38 6.59
CA LEU A 204 -50.24 -2.19 5.24
C LEU A 204 -51.25 -1.53 4.30
N ALA A 205 -52.52 -1.90 4.38
CA ALA A 205 -53.57 -1.25 3.61
C ALA A 205 -53.71 0.23 4.03
N ALA A 206 -53.69 0.51 5.33
CA ALA A 206 -53.75 1.87 5.86
C ALA A 206 -52.51 2.70 5.47
N PHE A 207 -51.31 2.10 5.47
CA PHE A 207 -50.07 2.73 5.01
C PHE A 207 -50.21 3.22 3.57
N LYS A 208 -50.75 2.40 2.66
CA LYS A 208 -50.95 2.78 1.26
C LYS A 208 -52.02 3.86 1.08
N VAL A 209 -53.06 3.85 1.92
CA VAL A 209 -54.06 4.92 1.94
C VAL A 209 -53.45 6.24 2.41
N ALA A 210 -52.57 6.20 3.42
CA ALA A 210 -51.86 7.36 3.93
C ALA A 210 -50.81 7.90 2.93
N ASN A 211 -50.25 7.03 2.07
CA ASN A 211 -49.21 7.36 1.10
C ASN A 211 -49.66 7.05 -0.34
N PRO A 212 -50.57 7.85 -0.93
CA PRO A 212 -51.12 7.59 -2.27
C PRO A 212 -50.16 7.93 -3.42
N LEU A 213 -49.13 8.72 -3.15
CA LEU A 213 -48.11 9.16 -4.12
C LEU A 213 -46.74 8.59 -3.74
N PRO A 214 -45.75 8.59 -4.67
CA PRO A 214 -44.39 8.23 -4.33
C PRO A 214 -43.88 9.00 -3.11
N VAL A 215 -43.16 8.30 -2.23
CA VAL A 215 -42.64 8.91 -0.99
C VAL A 215 -41.69 10.05 -1.33
N VAL A 216 -41.94 11.22 -0.73
CA VAL A 216 -41.12 12.42 -0.91
C VAL A 216 -40.01 12.47 0.15
N ALA A 217 -38.87 13.04 -0.21
CA ALA A 217 -37.82 13.36 0.76
C ALA A 217 -38.36 14.35 1.80
N ILE A 218 -37.90 14.22 3.04
CA ILE A 218 -38.30 15.10 4.15
C ILE A 218 -37.64 16.48 4.00
N GLY A 219 -36.56 16.56 3.21
CA GLY A 219 -35.83 17.79 2.95
C GLY A 219 -34.95 18.16 4.14
N LEU A 220 -34.26 17.18 4.73
CA LEU A 220 -33.26 17.48 5.73
C LEU A 220 -32.18 18.34 5.07
N ASN A 221 -31.84 19.47 5.69
CA ASN A 221 -30.79 20.35 5.20
C ASN A 221 -29.42 19.71 5.52
N VAL A 222 -29.12 18.60 4.85
CA VAL A 222 -27.86 17.88 4.95
C VAL A 222 -27.01 18.34 3.79
N LYS A 223 -26.28 19.43 3.98
CA LYS A 223 -25.20 19.75 3.03
C LYS A 223 -24.17 18.63 3.10
N SER A 224 -23.71 18.15 1.95
CA SER A 224 -22.41 17.50 1.88
C SER A 224 -21.39 18.43 2.52
N TYR A 225 -20.48 17.88 3.32
CA TYR A 225 -19.36 18.67 3.79
C TYR A 225 -18.51 18.97 2.55
N ASP A 226 -18.69 20.17 1.98
CA ASP A 226 -17.99 20.57 0.76
C ASP A 226 -16.47 20.43 0.96
N ASP A 227 -15.75 20.01 -0.07
CA ASP A 227 -14.28 19.87 -0.05
C ASP A 227 -13.58 21.13 0.49
N ALA A 228 -14.18 22.31 0.27
CA ALA A 228 -13.72 23.58 0.79
C ALA A 228 -13.73 23.69 2.33
N GLU A 229 -14.65 23.02 3.04
CA GLU A 229 -14.67 22.99 4.52
C GLU A 229 -13.59 22.05 5.08
N LEU A 230 -13.27 20.95 4.38
CA LEU A 230 -12.15 20.07 4.72
C LEU A 230 -10.83 20.84 4.63
N GLU A 231 -10.61 21.52 3.49
CA GLU A 231 -9.45 22.40 3.28
C GLU A 231 -9.38 23.52 4.33
N GLU A 232 -10.51 24.13 4.71
CA GLU A 232 -10.54 25.18 5.72
C GLU A 232 -10.26 24.67 7.15
N SER A 233 -10.64 23.42 7.46
CA SER A 233 -10.34 22.77 8.74
C SER A 233 -8.86 22.37 8.85
N GLU A 234 -8.26 21.90 7.76
CA GLU A 234 -6.83 21.62 7.62
C GLU A 234 -6.00 22.92 7.63
N ALA A 235 -6.52 24.02 7.09
CA ALA A 235 -5.88 25.33 7.20
C ALA A 235 -5.91 25.90 8.63
N LYS A 236 -6.95 25.56 9.42
CA LYS A 236 -7.17 26.08 10.80
C LYS A 236 -6.37 25.35 11.88
N THR A 237 -5.80 24.17 11.63
CA THR A 237 -4.82 23.51 12.52
C THR A 237 -3.44 24.16 12.49
N GLY A 238 -3.24 25.20 11.67
CA GLY A 238 -1.96 25.86 11.48
C GLY A 238 -1.08 25.00 10.58
N GLY A 239 -0.61 25.49 9.45
CA GLY A 239 0.12 26.75 9.42
C GLY A 239 1.43 26.69 10.21
N ASN A 240 1.74 25.57 10.88
CA ASN A 240 3.09 25.27 11.31
C ASN A 240 3.79 24.65 10.11
N SER A 241 4.67 25.43 9.49
CA SER A 241 5.65 24.91 8.54
C SER A 241 6.63 24.02 9.32
N TYR A 242 6.25 22.76 9.58
CA TYR A 242 7.18 21.78 10.11
C TYR A 242 8.39 21.74 9.18
N SER A 243 9.57 21.96 9.74
CA SER A 243 10.82 21.86 9.03
C SER A 243 11.39 20.45 9.20
N ILE A 244 11.98 19.91 8.15
CA ILE A 244 12.80 18.71 8.26
C ILE A 244 14.03 19.04 9.12
N PRO A 245 14.46 18.17 10.05
CA PRO A 245 15.70 18.34 10.80
C PRO A 245 16.88 18.69 9.88
N VAL A 246 17.59 19.75 10.22
CA VAL A 246 18.65 20.33 9.39
C VAL A 246 20.02 20.09 10.01
N ASP A 247 21.04 19.88 9.18
CA ASP A 247 22.41 20.10 9.62
C ASP A 247 22.61 21.62 9.88
N PRO A 248 23.14 22.05 11.04
CA PRO A 248 23.36 23.47 11.34
C PRO A 248 24.28 24.20 10.34
N SER A 249 25.07 23.47 9.54
CA SER A 249 25.94 24.01 8.49
C SER A 249 25.21 24.32 7.18
N TYR A 250 23.90 24.05 7.10
CA TYR A 250 23.09 24.23 5.91
C TYR A 250 22.62 25.69 5.75
N ASP A 251 23.25 26.43 4.84
CA ASP A 251 22.90 27.81 4.48
C ASP A 251 22.90 28.03 2.95
N LYS A 252 22.54 27.00 2.18
CA LYS A 252 22.57 27.06 0.71
C LYS A 252 21.18 27.37 0.13
N PRO A 253 21.08 28.28 -0.86
CA PRO A 253 19.89 28.44 -1.68
C PRO A 253 19.47 27.13 -2.36
N LEU A 254 18.17 26.95 -2.61
CA LEU A 254 17.61 25.76 -3.27
C LEU A 254 18.27 25.49 -4.63
N ASP A 255 18.54 26.54 -5.41
CA ASP A 255 19.15 26.43 -6.74
C ASP A 255 20.56 25.82 -6.70
N ASP A 256 21.30 26.06 -5.61
CA ASP A 256 22.67 25.56 -5.41
C ASP A 256 22.73 24.12 -4.87
N LEU A 257 21.57 23.51 -4.56
CA LEU A 257 21.54 22.12 -4.11
C LEU A 257 21.77 21.16 -5.26
N SER A 258 22.58 20.13 -5.02
CA SER A 258 22.65 18.98 -5.91
C SER A 258 21.57 17.96 -5.53
N PHE A 259 21.08 17.24 -6.52
CA PHE A 259 20.06 16.20 -6.34
C PHE A 259 20.51 14.92 -7.04
N VAL A 260 20.20 13.79 -6.42
CA VAL A 260 20.43 12.45 -6.99
C VAL A 260 19.21 11.57 -6.75
N HIS A 261 18.84 10.77 -7.75
CA HIS A 261 17.75 9.82 -7.59
C HIS A 261 18.18 8.58 -6.80
N LEU A 262 17.46 8.30 -5.71
CA LEU A 262 17.73 7.19 -4.79
C LEU A 262 16.76 6.00 -4.91
N HIS A 263 15.64 6.18 -5.61
CA HIS A 263 14.61 5.15 -5.80
C HIS A 263 14.26 5.03 -7.29
N ASN A 264 14.87 4.06 -7.96
CA ASN A 264 14.74 3.87 -9.41
C ASN A 264 14.64 2.39 -9.77
N HIS A 265 13.76 2.10 -10.72
CA HIS A 265 13.54 0.77 -11.25
C HIS A 265 14.07 0.67 -12.66
N SER A 266 14.87 -0.35 -12.94
CA SER A 266 15.27 -0.72 -14.30
C SER A 266 14.32 -1.77 -14.89
N ARG A 267 14.52 -2.11 -16.16
CA ARG A 267 13.84 -3.23 -16.82
C ARG A 267 14.01 -4.60 -16.14
N PHE A 268 14.91 -4.72 -15.16
CA PHE A 268 15.06 -5.91 -14.31
C PHE A 268 14.05 -5.95 -13.15
N SER A 269 13.34 -4.87 -12.89
CA SER A 269 11.99 -4.91 -12.31
C SER A 269 11.03 -5.47 -13.37
N VAL A 270 11.05 -6.80 -13.49
CA VAL A 270 10.47 -7.54 -14.62
C VAL A 270 8.98 -7.20 -14.79
N LEU A 271 8.63 -6.79 -16.01
CA LEU A 271 7.28 -6.37 -16.40
C LEU A 271 6.71 -5.20 -15.57
N GLN A 272 7.57 -4.38 -14.98
CA GLN A 272 7.17 -3.23 -14.16
C GLN A 272 7.92 -1.95 -14.52
N SER A 273 9.13 -2.01 -15.08
CA SER A 273 9.84 -0.81 -15.55
C SER A 273 10.34 -0.99 -16.98
N THR A 274 10.47 0.13 -17.68
CA THR A 274 11.00 0.20 -19.05
C THR A 274 12.40 0.80 -19.12
N THR A 275 12.95 1.26 -17.99
CA THR A 275 14.23 1.98 -17.92
C THR A 275 15.41 1.07 -18.28
N ASP A 276 16.21 1.50 -19.27
CA ASP A 276 17.44 0.84 -19.65
C ASP A 276 18.62 1.29 -18.78
N LEU A 277 19.46 0.35 -18.32
CA LEU A 277 20.56 0.65 -17.40
C LEU A 277 21.57 1.65 -17.97
N LYS A 278 21.92 1.52 -19.25
CA LYS A 278 22.90 2.41 -19.87
C LYS A 278 22.30 3.80 -20.03
N GLN A 279 21.04 3.88 -20.49
CA GLN A 279 20.35 5.16 -20.63
C GLN A 279 20.12 5.85 -19.28
N LEU A 280 19.87 5.09 -18.20
CA LEU A 280 19.78 5.61 -16.84
C LEU A 280 21.09 6.30 -16.42
N ALA A 281 22.23 5.61 -16.55
CA ALA A 281 23.54 6.17 -16.23
C ALA A 281 23.87 7.40 -17.10
N GLN A 282 23.60 7.34 -18.40
CA GLN A 282 23.80 8.46 -19.33
C GLN A 282 22.91 9.66 -19.01
N THR A 283 21.67 9.42 -18.61
CA THR A 283 20.73 10.49 -18.25
C THR A 283 21.16 11.16 -16.96
N ALA A 284 21.57 10.39 -15.95
CA ALA A 284 22.14 10.92 -14.70
C ALA A 284 23.39 11.78 -14.98
N ALA A 285 24.33 11.30 -15.80
CA ALA A 285 25.52 12.05 -16.20
C ALA A 285 25.17 13.35 -16.94
N LYS A 286 24.23 13.29 -17.90
CA LYS A 286 23.77 14.46 -18.66
C LYS A 286 23.08 15.51 -17.78
N MET A 287 22.41 15.07 -16.71
CA MET A 287 21.77 15.93 -15.72
C MET A 287 22.73 16.36 -14.60
N GLU A 288 24.02 16.09 -14.73
CA GLU A 288 25.07 16.45 -13.76
C GLU A 288 24.84 15.87 -12.35
N MET A 289 24.16 14.72 -12.27
CA MET A 289 23.98 13.98 -11.02
C MET A 289 25.27 13.22 -10.69
N GLY A 290 25.88 13.52 -9.53
CA GLY A 290 27.13 12.87 -9.10
C GLY A 290 26.98 11.38 -8.73
N ALA A 291 25.75 10.93 -8.47
CA ALA A 291 25.43 9.55 -8.15
C ALA A 291 24.03 9.16 -8.67
N VAL A 292 23.77 7.87 -8.78
CA VAL A 292 22.42 7.33 -9.06
C VAL A 292 22.26 5.98 -8.38
N ALA A 293 21.08 5.73 -7.81
CA ALA A 293 20.75 4.44 -7.22
C ALA A 293 19.98 3.53 -8.18
N LEU A 294 20.16 2.22 -8.03
CA LEU A 294 19.31 1.20 -8.62
C LEU A 294 18.66 0.39 -7.50
N THR A 295 17.32 0.34 -7.48
CA THR A 295 16.51 -0.26 -6.41
C THR A 295 15.40 -1.13 -7.00
N ASP A 296 15.76 -2.07 -7.88
CA ASP A 296 14.80 -2.94 -8.54
C ASP A 296 13.91 -3.73 -7.57
N ASN A 297 12.70 -4.07 -8.02
CA ASN A 297 11.66 -4.74 -7.25
C ASN A 297 12.08 -6.16 -6.83
N GLY A 298 12.41 -6.31 -5.55
CA GLY A 298 12.66 -7.58 -4.88
C GLY A 298 13.86 -8.37 -5.43
N ASN A 299 14.71 -7.76 -6.27
CA ASN A 299 15.81 -8.47 -6.92
C ASN A 299 17.04 -7.58 -7.15
N MET A 300 18.18 -8.23 -7.40
CA MET A 300 19.47 -7.58 -7.67
C MET A 300 20.09 -8.09 -8.98
N PHE A 301 19.27 -8.52 -9.94
CA PHE A 301 19.74 -9.18 -11.16
C PHE A 301 20.65 -8.29 -12.00
N ALA A 302 20.38 -6.99 -11.99
CA ALA A 302 21.05 -6.01 -12.83
C ALA A 302 22.35 -5.44 -12.23
N VAL A 303 22.62 -5.68 -10.94
CA VAL A 303 23.60 -4.90 -10.16
C VAL A 303 24.99 -4.90 -10.78
N PHE A 304 25.48 -6.05 -11.25
CA PHE A 304 26.81 -6.13 -11.86
C PHE A 304 26.90 -5.29 -13.15
N GLN A 305 25.87 -5.34 -13.99
CA GLN A 305 25.82 -4.56 -15.23
C GLN A 305 25.65 -3.07 -14.93
N PHE A 306 24.78 -2.72 -13.98
CA PHE A 306 24.53 -1.35 -13.54
C PHE A 306 25.80 -0.67 -13.03
N MET A 307 26.53 -1.31 -12.12
CA MET A 307 27.77 -0.75 -11.59
C MET A 307 28.79 -0.48 -12.70
N LYS A 308 28.92 -1.41 -13.66
CA LYS A 308 29.80 -1.24 -14.81
C LYS A 308 29.42 -0.01 -15.62
N VAL A 309 28.17 0.10 -16.06
CA VAL A 309 27.75 1.21 -16.93
C VAL A 309 27.76 2.57 -16.22
N ALA A 310 27.41 2.61 -14.93
CA ALA A 310 27.46 3.85 -14.15
C ALA A 310 28.90 4.38 -14.02
N ILE A 311 29.85 3.48 -13.69
CA ILE A 311 31.28 3.84 -13.60
C ILE A 311 31.83 4.28 -14.95
N GLU A 312 31.47 3.60 -16.04
CA GLU A 312 31.89 3.97 -17.41
C GLU A 312 31.38 5.37 -17.83
N GLU A 313 30.20 5.77 -17.37
CA GLU A 313 29.61 7.10 -17.62
C GLU A 313 30.03 8.15 -16.55
N GLY A 314 30.92 7.79 -15.62
CA GLY A 314 31.46 8.72 -14.61
C GLY A 314 30.49 9.07 -13.47
N VAL A 315 29.45 8.27 -13.25
CA VAL A 315 28.43 8.47 -12.20
C VAL A 315 28.66 7.45 -11.08
N LYS A 316 28.64 7.88 -9.81
CA LYS A 316 28.77 6.94 -8.68
C LYS A 316 27.55 6.02 -8.59
N PRO A 317 27.71 4.68 -8.73
CA PRO A 317 26.60 3.76 -8.54
C PRO A 317 26.27 3.60 -7.06
N ILE A 318 24.98 3.67 -6.72
CA ILE A 318 24.45 3.26 -5.41
C ILE A 318 23.63 1.99 -5.63
N VAL A 319 24.05 0.89 -4.99
CA VAL A 319 23.36 -0.39 -5.13
C VAL A 319 22.28 -0.50 -4.07
N GLY A 320 21.04 -0.77 -4.47
CA GLY A 320 19.94 -1.03 -3.55
C GLY A 320 18.95 -2.06 -4.09
N CYS A 321 17.81 -2.16 -3.41
CA CYS A 321 16.69 -3.04 -3.74
C CYS A 321 15.43 -2.52 -3.04
N GLU A 322 14.29 -2.48 -3.73
CA GLU A 322 12.98 -2.34 -3.09
C GLU A 322 12.53 -3.74 -2.64
N VAL A 323 12.76 -4.07 -1.36
CA VAL A 323 12.38 -5.38 -0.81
C VAL A 323 10.92 -5.38 -0.39
N MET A 324 10.26 -6.53 -0.50
CA MET A 324 8.86 -6.67 -0.10
C MET A 324 8.78 -7.29 1.30
N VAL A 325 8.32 -6.53 2.29
CA VAL A 325 8.25 -6.93 3.70
C VAL A 325 6.88 -7.55 4.01
N ALA A 326 6.84 -8.66 4.74
CA ALA A 326 5.61 -9.29 5.22
C ALA A 326 5.82 -9.99 6.58
N ASP A 327 4.86 -9.87 7.51
CA ASP A 327 4.95 -10.44 8.87
C ASP A 327 5.06 -11.97 8.89
N HIS A 328 4.38 -12.62 7.94
CA HIS A 328 4.38 -14.08 7.77
C HIS A 328 4.92 -14.45 6.40
N TYR A 329 6.15 -14.00 6.09
CA TYR A 329 6.71 -14.13 4.75
C TYR A 329 6.82 -15.57 4.24
N GLU A 330 6.95 -16.58 5.12
CA GLU A 330 6.97 -18.00 4.74
C GLU A 330 5.56 -18.60 4.46
N GLN A 331 4.48 -17.88 4.79
CA GLN A 331 3.11 -18.32 4.51
C GLN A 331 2.85 -18.32 3.00
N LEU A 332 2.31 -19.42 2.47
CA LEU A 332 1.99 -19.59 1.04
C LEU A 332 0.50 -19.86 0.75
N GLN A 333 -0.33 -19.86 1.81
CA GLN A 333 -1.77 -20.06 1.71
C GLN A 333 -2.47 -18.86 2.34
N PHE A 334 -3.40 -18.24 1.60
CA PHE A 334 -4.08 -17.02 2.01
C PHE A 334 -5.58 -17.18 1.86
N THR A 335 -6.31 -16.51 2.73
CA THR A 335 -7.78 -16.40 2.64
C THR A 335 -8.16 -14.94 2.53
N ARG A 336 -9.45 -14.66 2.33
CA ARG A 336 -9.94 -13.27 2.35
C ARG A 336 -9.71 -12.64 3.74
N GLU A 337 -9.79 -13.46 4.78
CA GLU A 337 -9.66 -13.10 6.19
C GLU A 337 -8.19 -12.98 6.63
N ALA A 338 -7.27 -13.63 5.94
CA ALA A 338 -5.83 -13.55 6.14
C ALA A 338 -5.12 -13.36 4.80
N PRO A 339 -5.20 -12.15 4.21
CA PRO A 339 -4.60 -11.86 2.92
C PRO A 339 -3.07 -11.72 3.04
N ASP A 340 -2.37 -11.79 1.90
CA ASP A 340 -0.94 -11.50 1.81
C ASP A 340 -0.69 -10.00 1.99
N ARG A 341 -0.59 -9.56 3.25
CA ARG A 341 -0.22 -8.18 3.59
C ARG A 341 1.29 -8.03 3.45
N ARG A 342 1.68 -7.14 2.54
CA ARG A 342 3.08 -6.91 2.22
C ARG A 342 3.31 -5.48 1.75
N PHE A 343 4.46 -4.92 2.12
CA PHE A 343 4.79 -3.53 1.86
C PHE A 343 6.24 -3.39 1.35
N PRO A 344 6.49 -2.57 0.33
CA PRO A 344 7.84 -2.26 -0.12
C PRO A 344 8.63 -1.49 0.95
N LEU A 345 9.94 -1.73 0.97
CA LEU A 345 10.93 -0.99 1.75
C LEU A 345 12.21 -0.85 0.92
N VAL A 346 12.74 0.36 0.80
CA VAL A 346 13.95 0.61 0.00
C VAL A 346 15.19 0.47 0.87
N LEU A 347 16.10 -0.41 0.47
CA LEU A 347 17.38 -0.62 1.14
C LEU A 347 18.54 -0.31 0.19
N LEU A 348 19.49 0.51 0.63
CA LEU A 348 20.70 0.88 -0.11
C LEU A 348 21.94 0.35 0.62
N ALA A 349 22.89 -0.21 -0.12
CA ALA A 349 24.16 -0.68 0.42
C ALA A 349 25.14 0.49 0.61
N ARG A 350 25.51 0.77 1.86
CA ARG A 350 26.49 1.82 2.20
C ARG A 350 27.90 1.46 1.74
N ASN A 351 28.23 0.17 1.71
CA ASN A 351 29.54 -0.35 1.30
C ASN A 351 29.43 -1.81 0.83
N LYS A 352 30.59 -2.44 0.54
CA LYS A 352 30.63 -3.82 0.07
C LYS A 352 30.03 -4.83 1.04
N GLN A 353 30.15 -4.61 2.35
CA GLN A 353 29.52 -5.47 3.35
C GLN A 353 27.99 -5.29 3.35
N GLY A 354 27.52 -4.05 3.24
CA GLY A 354 26.09 -3.76 3.02
C GLY A 354 25.54 -4.47 1.78
N TYR A 355 26.27 -4.47 0.67
CA TYR A 355 25.90 -5.23 -0.52
C TYR A 355 25.73 -6.73 -0.23
N HIS A 356 26.65 -7.34 0.52
CA HIS A 356 26.53 -8.75 0.89
C HIS A 356 25.34 -9.03 1.81
N ASN A 357 25.05 -8.13 2.74
CA ASN A 357 23.88 -8.19 3.61
C ASN A 357 22.58 -8.11 2.78
N LEU A 358 22.50 -7.16 1.83
CA LEU A 358 21.35 -7.04 0.94
C LEU A 358 21.15 -8.28 0.06
N VAL A 359 22.24 -8.88 -0.46
CA VAL A 359 22.18 -10.16 -1.18
C VAL A 359 21.58 -11.27 -0.32
N LYS A 360 21.89 -11.32 0.99
CA LYS A 360 21.31 -12.31 1.91
C LYS A 360 19.80 -12.09 2.09
N ILE A 361 19.38 -10.85 2.33
CA ILE A 361 17.94 -10.50 2.45
C ILE A 361 17.19 -10.94 1.20
N VAL A 362 17.63 -10.50 0.01
CA VAL A 362 16.99 -10.83 -1.26
C VAL A 362 16.97 -12.35 -1.52
N SER A 363 18.07 -13.05 -1.22
CA SER A 363 18.14 -14.51 -1.39
C SER A 363 17.15 -15.24 -0.49
N VAL A 364 16.98 -14.82 0.76
CA VAL A 364 15.97 -15.39 1.67
C VAL A 364 14.57 -15.19 1.11
N GLY A 365 14.28 -14.01 0.55
CA GLY A 365 13.00 -13.74 -0.08
C GLY A 365 12.65 -14.69 -1.22
N PHE A 366 13.63 -15.05 -2.07
CA PHE A 366 13.44 -16.04 -3.13
C PHE A 366 13.36 -17.48 -2.60
N MET A 367 14.18 -17.85 -1.61
CA MET A 367 14.26 -19.24 -1.15
C MET A 367 13.09 -19.64 -0.25
N LYS A 368 12.57 -18.70 0.53
CA LYS A 368 11.59 -18.99 1.59
C LYS A 368 10.28 -18.23 1.46
N GLY A 369 10.34 -16.98 0.99
CA GLY A 369 9.18 -16.09 0.98
C GLY A 369 8.47 -15.91 -0.36
N TYR A 370 8.91 -16.64 -1.39
CA TYR A 370 8.45 -16.43 -2.76
C TYR A 370 6.99 -16.88 -2.93
N TYR A 371 6.10 -15.91 -3.18
CA TYR A 371 4.68 -16.16 -3.39
C TYR A 371 4.10 -15.19 -4.42
N GLY A 372 3.24 -15.70 -5.31
CA GLY A 372 2.56 -14.87 -6.31
C GLY A 372 3.51 -14.08 -7.21
N GLY A 373 4.71 -14.61 -7.48
CA GLY A 373 5.73 -13.93 -8.29
C GLY A 373 6.58 -12.90 -7.53
N ILE A 374 6.42 -12.78 -6.21
CA ILE A 374 7.04 -11.74 -5.39
C ILE A 374 7.86 -12.38 -4.26
N PRO A 375 9.18 -12.14 -4.21
CA PRO A 375 10.01 -12.55 -3.09
C PRO A 375 9.75 -11.64 -1.89
N ARG A 376 9.29 -12.21 -0.77
CA ARG A 376 8.97 -11.47 0.46
C ARG A 376 9.92 -11.82 1.59
N VAL A 377 10.21 -10.90 2.47
CA VAL A 377 11.07 -11.11 3.65
C VAL A 377 10.39 -10.62 4.92
N GLY A 378 10.71 -11.23 6.05
CA GLY A 378 10.27 -10.77 7.36
C GLY A 378 11.16 -9.65 7.90
N GLU A 379 10.61 -8.88 8.83
CA GLU A 379 11.37 -7.88 9.59
C GLU A 379 12.56 -8.51 10.33
N ASP A 380 12.41 -9.74 10.83
CA ASP A 380 13.44 -10.51 11.50
C ASP A 380 14.69 -10.71 10.61
N VAL A 381 14.47 -11.03 9.34
CA VAL A 381 15.54 -11.18 8.34
C VAL A 381 16.23 -9.84 8.09
N ILE A 382 15.45 -8.76 7.93
CA ILE A 382 16.01 -7.43 7.70
C ILE A 382 16.84 -6.99 8.91
N ARG A 383 16.33 -7.17 10.12
CA ARG A 383 17.03 -6.87 11.37
C ARG A 383 18.36 -7.62 11.46
N GLN A 384 18.36 -8.91 11.14
CA GLN A 384 19.58 -9.74 11.15
C GLN A 384 20.68 -9.22 10.22
N TYR A 385 20.32 -8.64 9.07
CA TYR A 385 21.25 -8.19 8.04
C TYR A 385 21.21 -6.67 7.83
N SER A 386 20.84 -5.90 8.85
CA SER A 386 20.63 -4.44 8.74
C SER A 386 21.93 -3.62 8.70
N ASP A 387 23.04 -4.16 9.23
CA ASP A 387 24.32 -3.46 9.28
C ASP A 387 24.78 -2.97 7.89
N ASN A 388 25.31 -1.75 7.81
CA ASN A 388 25.80 -1.13 6.57
C ASN A 388 24.73 -0.94 5.48
N LEU A 389 23.45 -0.93 5.85
CA LEU A 389 22.36 -0.57 4.97
C LEU A 389 21.75 0.77 5.37
N ILE A 390 21.37 1.54 4.35
CA ILE A 390 20.53 2.73 4.49
C ILE A 390 19.11 2.33 4.13
N CYS A 391 18.14 2.77 4.91
CA CYS A 391 16.73 2.47 4.72
C CYS A 391 15.95 3.74 4.38
N LEU A 392 15.22 3.72 3.27
CA LEU A 392 14.24 4.76 2.94
C LEU A 392 12.85 4.16 3.15
N CYS A 393 12.04 4.84 3.95
CA CYS A 393 10.69 4.42 4.27
C CYS A 393 9.72 5.59 4.19
N GLY A 394 8.71 5.46 3.34
CA GLY A 394 7.71 6.49 3.12
C GLY A 394 6.94 6.24 1.83
N GLY A 395 6.22 7.25 1.35
CA GLY A 395 5.31 7.09 0.22
C GLY A 395 4.08 6.22 0.54
N THR A 396 3.05 6.34 -0.30
CA THR A 396 1.71 5.77 -0.06
C THR A 396 1.66 4.24 -0.06
N ARG A 397 2.67 3.59 -0.64
CA ARG A 397 2.76 2.12 -0.75
C ARG A 397 3.47 1.47 0.43
N SER A 398 4.26 2.21 1.21
CA SER A 398 4.93 1.67 2.40
C SER A 398 3.95 1.28 3.50
N GLU A 399 4.39 0.47 4.46
CA GLU A 399 3.59 0.11 5.64
C GLU A 399 3.21 1.37 6.43
N VAL A 400 4.15 2.30 6.64
CA VAL A 400 3.92 3.58 7.32
C VAL A 400 2.88 4.41 6.56
N GLY A 401 3.00 4.53 5.24
CA GLY A 401 2.03 5.26 4.41
C GLY A 401 0.65 4.63 4.42
N PHE A 402 0.57 3.30 4.34
CA PHE A 402 -0.69 2.58 4.44
C PHE A 402 -1.37 2.81 5.79
N LEU A 403 -0.63 2.70 6.89
CA LEU A 403 -1.16 2.90 8.24
C LEU A 403 -1.65 4.34 8.43
N ALA A 404 -0.87 5.34 8.02
CA ALA A 404 -1.25 6.74 8.15
C ALA A 404 -2.54 7.07 7.39
N LEU A 405 -2.68 6.54 6.18
CA LEU A 405 -3.83 6.84 5.32
C LEU A 405 -5.09 6.03 5.65
N ASN A 406 -4.94 4.79 6.17
CA ASN A 406 -6.05 3.83 6.27
C ASN A 406 -6.33 3.33 7.70
N VAL A 407 -5.49 3.64 8.68
CA VAL A 407 -5.63 3.11 10.06
C VAL A 407 -5.56 4.21 11.10
N GLY A 408 -4.53 5.04 11.08
CA GLY A 408 -4.31 6.10 12.07
C GLY A 408 -2.84 6.51 12.15
N GLU A 409 -2.61 7.75 12.57
CA GLU A 409 -1.26 8.31 12.64
C GLU A 409 -0.43 7.67 13.76
N ALA A 410 -1.06 7.29 14.87
CA ALA A 410 -0.39 6.65 15.99
C ALA A 410 0.28 5.32 15.59
N GLN A 411 -0.43 4.47 14.85
CA GLN A 411 0.09 3.19 14.34
C GLN A 411 1.19 3.42 13.29
N ALA A 412 1.03 4.44 12.44
CA ALA A 412 2.06 4.81 11.47
C ALA A 412 3.34 5.29 12.15
N GLU A 413 3.23 6.09 13.20
CA GLU A 413 4.36 6.57 14.02
C GLU A 413 5.08 5.40 14.70
N GLU A 414 4.34 4.44 15.29
CA GLU A 414 4.94 3.24 15.87
C GLU A 414 5.73 2.43 14.83
N CYS A 415 5.15 2.20 13.65
CA CYS A 415 5.81 1.50 12.55
C CYS A 415 7.08 2.26 12.08
N LEU A 416 7.01 3.57 11.97
CA LEU A 416 8.15 4.42 11.60
C LEU A 416 9.29 4.28 12.63
N LEU A 417 8.98 4.33 13.92
CA LEU A 417 9.95 4.21 15.01
C LEU A 417 10.57 2.80 15.11
N LYS A 418 9.81 1.77 14.73
CA LYS A 418 10.31 0.40 14.60
C LYS A 418 11.47 0.31 13.59
N TRP A 419 11.29 0.88 12.40
CA TRP A 419 12.34 0.92 11.39
C TRP A 419 13.51 1.83 11.78
N ARG A 420 13.23 3.00 12.39
CA ARG A 420 14.26 3.87 12.96
C ARG A 420 15.11 3.14 14.01
N THR A 421 14.51 2.28 14.82
CA THR A 421 15.23 1.48 15.82
C THR A 421 16.17 0.46 15.18
N ILE A 422 15.80 -0.11 14.03
CA ILE A 422 16.64 -1.08 13.31
C ILE A 422 17.84 -0.41 12.64
N PHE A 423 17.62 0.71 11.93
CA PHE A 423 18.64 1.31 11.08
C PHE A 423 19.37 2.50 11.72
N GLY A 424 18.90 3.01 12.87
CA GLY A 424 19.52 4.15 13.53
C GLY A 424 19.61 5.36 12.60
N GLU A 425 20.78 6.02 12.57
CA GLU A 425 21.07 7.20 11.72
C GLU A 425 21.01 6.94 10.21
N ASP A 426 21.02 5.68 9.79
CA ASP A 426 20.88 5.27 8.39
C ASP A 426 19.40 5.04 7.99
N PHE A 427 18.46 5.37 8.87
CA PHE A 427 17.03 5.49 8.54
C PHE A 427 16.67 6.90 8.04
N TYR A 428 16.03 6.97 6.88
CA TYR A 428 15.50 8.19 6.29
C TYR A 428 14.01 8.04 5.98
N ILE A 429 13.26 9.11 6.21
CA ILE A 429 11.87 9.23 5.76
C ILE A 429 11.88 9.56 4.26
N GLU A 430 11.17 8.78 3.47
CA GLU A 430 11.05 9.00 2.03
C GLU A 430 9.83 9.87 1.71
N LEU A 431 10.05 11.01 1.05
CA LEU A 431 8.99 11.89 0.55
C LEU A 431 8.89 11.74 -0.96
N VAL A 432 7.65 11.54 -1.42
CA VAL A 432 7.32 11.32 -2.83
C VAL A 432 6.15 12.23 -3.19
N ASP A 433 6.22 12.90 -4.33
CA ASP A 433 5.15 13.79 -4.79
C ASP A 433 4.92 13.65 -6.31
N HIS A 434 3.87 12.93 -6.66
CA HIS A 434 3.35 12.77 -8.00
C HIS A 434 2.11 13.66 -8.24
N GLY A 435 1.83 14.61 -7.35
CA GLY A 435 0.66 15.48 -7.41
C GLY A 435 -0.63 14.83 -6.89
N LEU A 436 -0.53 13.77 -6.08
CA LEU A 436 -1.68 13.06 -5.51
C LEU A 436 -2.02 13.60 -4.12
N ASP A 437 -3.31 13.72 -3.80
CA ASP A 437 -3.74 14.27 -2.50
C ASP A 437 -3.32 13.37 -1.33
N ASP A 438 -3.34 12.05 -1.53
CA ASP A 438 -2.87 11.07 -0.55
C ASP A 438 -1.36 11.27 -0.25
N GLU A 439 -0.56 11.64 -1.25
CA GLU A 439 0.87 11.93 -1.07
C GLU A 439 1.10 13.27 -0.37
N LYS A 440 0.31 14.30 -0.71
CA LYS A 440 0.39 15.60 -0.03
C LYS A 440 0.10 15.45 1.47
N HIS A 441 -1.03 14.81 1.81
CA HIS A 441 -1.41 14.56 3.20
C HIS A 441 -0.36 13.72 3.92
N LEU A 442 0.09 12.63 3.30
CA LEU A 442 1.13 11.77 3.87
C LEU A 442 2.45 12.52 4.09
N ASN A 443 2.89 13.36 3.15
CA ASN A 443 4.12 14.13 3.27
C ASN A 443 4.05 15.12 4.44
N GLU A 444 2.90 15.73 4.72
CA GLU A 444 2.75 16.60 5.89
C GLU A 444 2.89 15.81 7.21
N PHE A 445 2.26 14.64 7.30
CA PHE A 445 2.45 13.72 8.43
C PHE A 445 3.92 13.31 8.58
N LEU A 446 4.55 12.85 7.49
CA LEU A 446 5.93 12.38 7.48
C LEU A 446 6.92 13.48 7.87
N VAL A 447 6.73 14.72 7.42
CA VAL A 447 7.57 15.86 7.82
C VAL A 447 7.35 16.24 9.28
N ARG A 448 6.12 16.17 9.79
CA ARG A 448 5.85 16.34 11.22
C ARG A 448 6.56 15.27 12.05
N MET A 449 6.58 14.02 11.59
CA MET A 449 7.31 12.93 12.24
C MET A 449 8.83 13.13 12.17
N ALA A 450 9.35 13.54 11.01
CA ALA A 450 10.75 13.91 10.82
C ALA A 450 11.18 14.94 11.88
N HIS A 451 10.42 16.03 12.00
CA HIS A 451 10.65 17.08 12.99
C HIS A 451 10.56 16.57 14.43
N LYS A 452 9.48 15.84 14.78
CA LYS A 452 9.20 15.33 16.13
C LYS A 452 10.32 14.42 16.65
N HIS A 453 10.87 13.57 15.78
CA HIS A 453 11.82 12.52 16.18
C HIS A 453 13.27 12.78 15.75
N GLY A 454 13.55 13.93 15.13
CA GLY A 454 14.89 14.24 14.63
C GLY A 454 15.35 13.29 13.52
N ILE A 455 14.42 12.77 12.72
CA ILE A 455 14.70 11.88 11.60
C ILE A 455 14.84 12.73 10.33
N LYS A 456 15.90 12.51 9.55
CA LYS A 456 16.09 13.17 8.26
C LYS A 456 15.14 12.59 7.21
N ALA A 457 14.68 13.43 6.29
CA ALA A 457 13.87 13.00 5.15
C ALA A 457 14.61 13.23 3.83
N VAL A 458 14.32 12.42 2.82
CA VAL A 458 14.87 12.52 1.46
C VAL A 458 13.74 12.59 0.43
N ALA A 459 13.94 13.39 -0.61
CA ALA A 459 13.04 13.44 -1.76
C ALA A 459 13.41 12.36 -2.77
N THR A 460 12.42 11.59 -3.22
CA THR A 460 12.58 10.61 -4.32
C THR A 460 11.40 10.73 -5.29
N ASN A 461 11.42 9.97 -6.39
CA ASN A 461 10.37 10.00 -7.40
C ASN A 461 9.94 8.61 -7.92
N ASP A 462 10.30 7.53 -7.21
CA ASP A 462 9.90 6.13 -7.50
C ASP A 462 9.77 5.83 -9.02
N THR A 463 10.90 5.85 -9.73
CA THR A 463 10.88 6.00 -11.20
C THR A 463 10.80 4.66 -11.94
N PHE A 464 9.93 4.58 -12.96
CA PHE A 464 9.71 3.35 -13.77
C PHE A 464 10.04 3.52 -15.27
N TYR A 465 10.33 4.76 -15.67
CA TYR A 465 10.68 5.11 -17.04
C TYR A 465 11.54 6.39 -17.06
N LEU A 466 12.26 6.64 -18.15
CA LEU A 466 13.23 7.74 -18.19
C LEU A 466 12.61 9.10 -18.53
N ARG A 467 11.54 9.12 -19.31
CA ARG A 467 10.91 10.35 -19.80
C ARG A 467 9.40 10.25 -19.68
N GLU A 468 8.75 11.38 -19.44
CA GLU A 468 7.29 11.44 -19.30
C GLU A 468 6.54 10.80 -20.48
N ASP A 469 7.03 11.01 -21.72
CA ASP A 469 6.45 10.43 -22.95
C ASP A 469 6.50 8.89 -23.01
N ASN A 470 7.22 8.24 -22.08
CA ASN A 470 7.27 6.78 -21.95
C ASN A 470 6.18 6.21 -21.03
N ALA A 471 5.37 7.06 -20.37
CA ALA A 471 4.28 6.64 -19.50
C ALA A 471 3.31 5.66 -20.19
N ASN A 472 2.97 5.91 -21.47
CA ASN A 472 2.09 5.00 -22.22
C ASN A 472 2.73 3.63 -22.49
N ALA A 473 4.03 3.57 -22.78
CA ALA A 473 4.73 2.31 -22.99
C ALA A 473 4.80 1.50 -21.69
N HIS A 474 5.01 2.18 -20.56
CA HIS A 474 4.96 1.59 -19.23
C HIS A 474 3.55 1.09 -18.88
N ASP A 475 2.49 1.85 -19.16
CA ASP A 475 1.10 1.43 -18.94
C ASP A 475 0.75 0.14 -19.72
N ILE A 476 1.21 0.03 -20.97
CA ILE A 476 1.09 -1.19 -21.77
C ILE A 476 1.85 -2.36 -21.12
N LEU A 477 3.03 -2.12 -20.56
CA LEU A 477 3.82 -3.16 -19.88
C LEU A 477 3.07 -3.73 -18.66
N LEU A 478 2.43 -2.86 -17.85
CA LEU A 478 1.60 -3.30 -16.72
C LEU A 478 0.39 -4.12 -17.19
N CYS A 479 -0.24 -3.74 -18.30
CA CYS A 479 -1.32 -4.52 -18.91
C CYS A 479 -0.84 -5.92 -19.35
N VAL A 480 0.36 -6.02 -19.92
CA VAL A 480 0.96 -7.31 -20.31
C VAL A 480 1.22 -8.19 -19.08
N LYS A 481 1.71 -7.60 -17.99
CA LYS A 481 1.96 -8.31 -16.72
C LYS A 481 0.69 -8.98 -16.19
N ASP A 482 -0.41 -8.23 -16.18
CA ASP A 482 -1.66 -8.65 -15.54
C ASP A 482 -2.62 -9.36 -16.49
N GLY A 483 -2.28 -9.44 -17.78
CA GLY A 483 -3.15 -10.03 -18.81
C GLY A 483 -4.39 -9.19 -19.11
N GLU A 484 -4.32 -7.89 -18.85
CA GLU A 484 -5.43 -6.95 -18.95
C GLU A 484 -5.37 -6.10 -20.23
N LYS A 485 -6.50 -5.50 -20.62
CA LYS A 485 -6.55 -4.58 -21.76
C LYS A 485 -6.36 -3.14 -21.29
N GLN A 486 -5.57 -2.35 -22.02
CA GLN A 486 -5.37 -0.93 -21.70
C GLN A 486 -6.67 -0.13 -21.58
N LYS A 487 -7.70 -0.50 -22.35
CA LYS A 487 -9.04 0.11 -22.31
C LYS A 487 -9.82 -0.17 -21.01
N THR A 488 -9.42 -1.20 -20.24
CA THR A 488 -9.98 -1.44 -18.91
C THR A 488 -9.57 -0.25 -18.04
N PRO A 489 -10.49 0.39 -17.30
CA PRO A 489 -10.17 1.58 -16.51
C PRO A 489 -9.20 1.24 -15.37
N ILE A 490 -8.28 2.17 -15.08
CA ILE A 490 -7.37 2.06 -13.93
C ILE A 490 -8.18 2.22 -12.64
N GLY A 491 -7.94 1.36 -11.66
CA GLY A 491 -8.65 1.41 -10.38
C GLY A 491 -8.45 0.15 -9.56
N ARG A 492 -9.28 -0.02 -8.52
CA ARG A 492 -9.25 -1.20 -7.63
C ARG A 492 -10.55 -1.99 -7.73
N GLY A 493 -10.45 -3.31 -7.63
CA GLY A 493 -11.60 -4.21 -7.59
C GLY A 493 -12.13 -4.62 -8.97
N TYR A 494 -13.31 -5.24 -8.98
CA TYR A 494 -13.89 -5.83 -10.19
C TYR A 494 -14.10 -4.80 -11.29
N GLY A 495 -13.69 -5.13 -12.52
CA GLY A 495 -13.84 -4.27 -13.70
C GLY A 495 -12.74 -3.21 -13.88
N HIS A 496 -11.74 -3.18 -13.00
CA HIS A 496 -10.60 -2.27 -13.08
C HIS A 496 -9.29 -3.03 -13.27
N ARG A 497 -8.27 -2.35 -13.79
CA ARG A 497 -6.90 -2.87 -13.92
C ARG A 497 -5.91 -2.06 -13.09
N ASN A 498 -4.74 -2.64 -12.88
CA ASN A 498 -3.59 -1.92 -12.36
C ASN A 498 -3.07 -0.88 -13.37
N GLY A 499 -2.51 0.21 -12.86
CA GLY A 499 -1.97 1.31 -13.64
C GLY A 499 -1.58 2.48 -12.74
N MET A 500 -0.74 3.38 -13.26
CA MET A 500 -0.36 4.60 -12.55
C MET A 500 -1.49 5.64 -12.66
N PRO A 501 -1.74 6.45 -11.62
CA PRO A 501 -2.78 7.48 -11.65
C PRO A 501 -2.48 8.64 -12.62
N ASN A 502 -1.19 8.87 -12.93
CA ASN A 502 -0.74 9.90 -13.87
C ASN A 502 0.65 9.54 -14.47
N SER A 503 1.27 10.47 -15.20
CA SER A 503 2.55 10.32 -15.92
C SER A 503 3.81 10.73 -15.12
N ASN A 504 3.71 11.06 -13.83
CA ASN A 504 4.79 11.70 -13.07
C ASN A 504 5.92 10.75 -12.58
N TYR A 505 5.93 9.49 -13.02
CA TYR A 505 6.85 8.43 -12.54
C TYR A 505 8.12 8.28 -13.39
N TYR A 506 8.58 9.37 -14.02
CA TYR A 506 9.78 9.39 -14.83
C TYR A 506 11.02 9.86 -14.06
N PHE A 507 12.20 9.68 -14.65
CA PHE A 507 13.47 10.18 -14.12
C PHE A 507 13.58 11.71 -14.25
N LYS A 508 12.91 12.44 -13.34
CA LYS A 508 12.80 13.91 -13.34
C LYS A 508 14.17 14.61 -13.28
N PRO A 509 14.37 15.72 -14.01
CA PRO A 509 15.56 16.56 -13.87
C PRO A 509 15.69 17.18 -12.45
N PRO A 510 16.91 17.54 -12.00
CA PRO A 510 17.14 18.16 -10.70
C PRO A 510 16.28 19.41 -10.43
N ASP A 511 16.15 20.31 -11.41
CA ASP A 511 15.40 21.56 -11.23
C ASP A 511 13.91 21.32 -11.00
N GLU A 512 13.36 20.28 -11.62
CA GLU A 512 11.97 19.88 -11.42
C GLU A 512 11.77 19.32 -10.00
N MET A 513 12.68 18.44 -9.55
CA MET A 513 12.65 17.91 -8.19
C MET A 513 12.82 19.01 -7.13
N LYS A 514 13.72 19.97 -7.35
CA LYS A 514 13.89 21.15 -6.49
C LYS A 514 12.59 21.95 -6.39
N ALA A 515 11.95 22.25 -7.52
CA ALA A 515 10.70 22.99 -7.55
C ALA A 515 9.58 22.27 -6.80
N LEU A 516 9.45 20.95 -7.01
CA LEU A 516 8.47 20.10 -6.35
C LEU A 516 8.61 20.09 -4.83
N PHE A 517 9.85 20.00 -4.33
CA PHE A 517 10.17 19.98 -2.91
C PHE A 517 10.65 21.33 -2.36
N ALA A 518 10.32 22.45 -3.00
CA ALA A 518 10.78 23.78 -2.60
C ALA A 518 10.35 24.17 -1.17
N ARG A 519 9.23 23.62 -0.68
CA ARG A 519 8.76 23.77 0.71
C ARG A 519 9.70 23.11 1.72
N TRP A 520 10.45 22.10 1.30
CA TRP A 520 11.29 21.25 2.12
C TRP A 520 12.66 21.00 1.46
N PRO A 521 13.47 22.06 1.26
CA PRO A 521 14.74 21.99 0.51
C PRO A 521 15.75 21.01 1.13
N GLN A 522 15.63 20.72 2.42
CA GLN A 522 16.43 19.71 3.11
C GLN A 522 16.21 18.29 2.55
N ALA A 523 14.99 17.97 2.09
CA ALA A 523 14.72 16.67 1.46
C ALA A 523 15.57 16.46 0.20
N ILE A 524 15.79 17.53 -0.56
CA ILE A 524 16.67 17.54 -1.73
C ILE A 524 18.13 17.40 -1.28
N ALA A 525 18.57 18.23 -0.34
CA ALA A 525 19.95 18.21 0.14
C ALA A 525 20.39 16.86 0.72
N ASN A 526 19.50 16.21 1.47
CA ASN A 526 19.77 14.92 2.11
C ASN A 526 19.96 13.78 1.09
N THR A 527 19.52 13.95 -0.17
CA THR A 527 19.81 12.96 -1.22
C THR A 527 21.31 12.81 -1.47
N MET A 528 22.05 13.93 -1.45
CA MET A 528 23.50 13.94 -1.56
C MET A 528 24.18 13.42 -0.31
N GLU A 529 23.63 13.69 0.88
CA GLU A 529 24.13 13.09 2.13
C GLU A 529 24.08 11.56 2.07
N VAL A 530 22.96 10.99 1.62
CA VAL A 530 22.83 9.54 1.42
C VAL A 530 23.87 9.06 0.40
N ALA A 531 24.03 9.76 -0.72
CA ALA A 531 25.06 9.40 -1.68
C ALA A 531 26.46 9.44 -1.05
N ASP A 532 26.81 10.48 -0.30
CA ASP A 532 28.13 10.67 0.31
C ASP A 532 28.46 9.62 1.38
N LYS A 533 27.44 9.09 2.08
CA LYS A 533 27.60 7.93 2.96
C LYS A 533 28.01 6.65 2.22
N VAL A 534 27.71 6.53 0.92
CA VAL A 534 28.02 5.34 0.13
C VAL A 534 29.49 5.34 -0.30
N GLU A 535 30.24 4.37 0.23
CA GLU A 535 31.63 4.10 -0.08
C GLU A 535 31.76 3.47 -1.48
N PRO A 536 32.72 3.90 -2.33
CA PRO A 536 32.96 3.24 -3.61
C PRO A 536 33.49 1.81 -3.43
N TYR A 537 32.92 0.83 -4.15
CA TYR A 537 33.43 -0.54 -4.20
C TYR A 537 33.23 -1.19 -5.57
N GLN A 538 33.95 -2.29 -5.82
CA GLN A 538 33.86 -3.08 -7.05
C GLN A 538 33.43 -4.53 -6.75
N LEU A 539 32.61 -5.08 -7.66
CA LEU A 539 32.15 -6.47 -7.61
C LEU A 539 32.97 -7.41 -8.50
N SER A 540 33.74 -6.88 -9.45
CA SER A 540 34.68 -7.66 -10.24
C SER A 540 35.74 -8.28 -9.34
N ARG A 541 36.00 -9.56 -9.53
CA ARG A 541 37.03 -10.32 -8.82
C ARG A 541 37.73 -11.29 -9.78
N PRO A 542 38.98 -11.66 -9.50
CA PRO A 542 39.62 -12.77 -10.19
C PRO A 542 38.80 -14.06 -10.07
N PRO A 543 38.97 -15.02 -11.01
CA PRO A 543 38.31 -16.32 -10.93
C PRO A 543 38.53 -16.99 -9.56
N ILE A 544 37.46 -17.48 -8.94
CA ILE A 544 37.53 -18.33 -7.74
C ILE A 544 37.31 -19.76 -8.19
N LEU A 545 38.39 -20.54 -8.22
CA LEU A 545 38.31 -21.98 -8.51
C LEU A 545 38.00 -22.75 -7.21
N PRO A 546 37.10 -23.75 -7.24
CA PRO A 546 36.93 -24.66 -6.11
C PRO A 546 38.25 -25.36 -5.77
N LEU A 547 38.48 -25.61 -4.48
CA LEU A 547 39.63 -26.38 -4.04
C LEU A 547 39.42 -27.86 -4.37
N PHE A 548 40.26 -28.42 -5.24
CA PHE A 548 40.32 -29.85 -5.45
C PHE A 548 41.01 -30.53 -4.27
N LYS A 549 40.36 -31.52 -3.65
CA LYS A 549 40.93 -32.25 -2.51
C LYS A 549 41.98 -33.25 -3.02
N LEU A 550 43.23 -33.04 -2.63
CA LEU A 550 44.34 -33.89 -3.04
C LEU A 550 44.34 -35.24 -2.27
N PRO A 551 44.69 -36.36 -2.92
CA PRO A 551 44.97 -37.60 -2.23
C PRO A 551 46.27 -37.52 -1.42
N GLU A 552 46.45 -38.43 -0.46
CA GLU A 552 47.69 -38.54 0.31
C GLU A 552 48.89 -38.78 -0.62
N GLY A 553 50.01 -38.11 -0.33
CA GLY A 553 51.27 -38.27 -1.08
C GLY A 553 51.52 -37.24 -2.18
N PHE A 554 50.60 -36.30 -2.42
CA PHE A 554 50.81 -35.19 -3.37
C PHE A 554 50.93 -33.86 -2.63
N GLU A 555 51.94 -33.07 -3.00
CA GLU A 555 52.24 -31.79 -2.34
C GLU A 555 51.30 -30.67 -2.83
N ASP A 556 50.97 -30.64 -4.12
CA ASP A 556 50.07 -29.63 -4.71
C ASP A 556 49.23 -30.17 -5.89
N GLN A 557 48.32 -29.32 -6.39
CA GLN A 557 47.46 -29.65 -7.54
C GLN A 557 48.24 -29.86 -8.84
N ASN A 558 49.43 -29.27 -8.99
CA ASN A 558 50.24 -29.44 -10.20
C ASN A 558 50.87 -30.83 -10.24
N ASP A 559 51.39 -31.28 -9.10
CA ASP A 559 51.99 -32.59 -8.93
C ASP A 559 50.96 -33.70 -9.16
N TYR A 560 49.78 -33.55 -8.55
CA TYR A 560 48.69 -34.51 -8.76
C TYR A 560 48.17 -34.52 -10.20
N LEU A 561 47.99 -33.34 -10.81
CA LEU A 561 47.59 -33.25 -12.21
C LEU A 561 48.62 -33.91 -13.12
N ARG A 562 49.92 -33.65 -12.90
CA ARG A 562 51.00 -34.29 -13.66
C ARG A 562 50.94 -35.81 -13.52
N HIS A 563 50.77 -36.33 -12.30
CA HIS A 563 50.62 -37.77 -12.08
C HIS A 563 49.47 -38.36 -12.90
N LEU A 564 48.27 -37.77 -12.81
CA LEU A 564 47.10 -38.22 -13.57
C LEU A 564 47.29 -38.11 -15.08
N THR A 565 47.93 -37.04 -15.57
CA THR A 565 48.23 -36.86 -16.99
C THR A 565 49.12 -37.98 -17.52
N PHE A 566 50.17 -38.36 -16.79
CA PHE A 566 51.05 -39.44 -17.21
C PHE A 566 50.39 -40.83 -17.06
N GLU A 567 49.58 -41.05 -16.03
CA GLU A 567 48.75 -42.27 -15.91
C GLU A 567 47.78 -42.40 -17.09
N GLY A 568 47.07 -41.32 -17.44
CA GLY A 568 46.18 -41.27 -18.59
C GLY A 568 46.91 -41.46 -19.93
N ALA A 569 48.12 -40.90 -20.06
CA ALA A 569 48.94 -41.07 -21.26
C ALA A 569 49.34 -42.55 -21.45
N ARG A 570 49.73 -43.26 -20.38
CA ARG A 570 50.06 -44.70 -20.43
C ARG A 570 48.89 -45.56 -20.89
N GLN A 571 47.65 -45.14 -20.62
CA GLN A 571 46.46 -45.86 -21.06
C GLN A 571 46.11 -45.60 -22.53
N ARG A 572 46.41 -44.40 -23.04
CA ARG A 572 46.03 -43.96 -24.39
C ARG A 572 47.08 -44.26 -25.45
N TYR A 573 48.35 -44.29 -25.05
CA TYR A 573 49.48 -44.46 -25.96
C TYR A 573 50.24 -45.75 -25.61
N LYS A 574 50.63 -46.52 -26.64
CA LYS A 574 51.40 -47.76 -26.47
C LYS A 574 52.80 -47.51 -25.91
N GLU A 575 53.40 -46.38 -26.29
CA GLU A 575 54.72 -45.94 -25.85
C GLU A 575 54.69 -44.42 -25.67
N ILE A 576 55.32 -43.92 -24.61
CA ILE A 576 55.50 -42.48 -24.39
C ILE A 576 56.82 -42.10 -25.05
N THR A 577 56.73 -41.57 -26.27
CA THR A 577 57.89 -41.05 -27.01
C THR A 577 58.37 -39.73 -26.41
N LYS A 578 59.61 -39.34 -26.71
CA LYS A 578 60.17 -38.07 -26.23
C LYS A 578 59.35 -36.85 -26.67
N GLU A 579 58.86 -36.85 -27.90
CA GLU A 579 58.01 -35.79 -28.44
C GLU A 579 56.68 -35.67 -27.66
N LEU A 580 56.07 -36.81 -27.28
CA LEU A 580 54.84 -36.82 -26.49
C LEU A 580 55.08 -36.36 -25.06
N GLU A 581 56.17 -36.81 -24.43
CA GLU A 581 56.56 -36.36 -23.09
C GLU A 581 56.79 -34.84 -23.06
N ASP A 582 57.57 -34.31 -24.01
CA ASP A 582 57.87 -32.89 -24.09
C ASP A 582 56.61 -32.05 -24.32
N ARG A 583 55.64 -32.60 -25.07
CA ARG A 583 54.33 -31.96 -25.26
C ARG A 583 53.51 -31.92 -23.97
N LEU A 584 53.44 -33.04 -23.24
CA LEU A 584 52.68 -33.13 -21.98
C LEU A 584 53.28 -32.20 -20.93
N ASP A 585 54.60 -32.20 -20.76
CA ASP A 585 55.27 -31.33 -19.80
C ASP A 585 55.14 -29.84 -20.20
N TYR A 586 55.14 -29.50 -21.49
CA TYR A 586 54.86 -28.14 -21.95
C TYR A 586 53.44 -27.68 -21.59
N GLU A 587 52.42 -28.50 -21.87
CA GLU A 587 51.04 -28.16 -21.55
C GLU A 587 50.82 -28.04 -20.04
N LEU A 588 51.34 -28.99 -19.25
CA LEU A 588 51.29 -28.96 -17.80
C LEU A 588 51.95 -27.70 -17.22
N LYS A 589 53.08 -27.27 -17.80
CA LYS A 589 53.74 -26.03 -17.42
C LYS A 589 52.84 -24.82 -17.70
N VAL A 590 52.22 -24.73 -18.89
CA VAL A 590 51.30 -23.63 -19.22
C VAL A 590 50.11 -23.60 -18.28
N ILE A 591 49.53 -24.76 -17.95
CA ILE A 591 48.40 -24.88 -17.00
C ILE A 591 48.80 -24.41 -15.60
N LYS A 592 50.00 -24.78 -15.14
CA LYS A 592 50.58 -24.32 -13.88
C LYS A 592 50.78 -22.82 -13.87
N ASP A 593 51.43 -22.27 -14.90
CA ASP A 593 51.78 -20.85 -15.00
C ASP A 593 50.52 -19.96 -15.09
N THR A 594 49.42 -20.49 -15.63
CA THR A 594 48.13 -19.78 -15.74
C THR A 594 47.20 -19.99 -14.54
N GLY A 595 47.56 -20.84 -13.57
CA GLY A 595 46.79 -21.05 -12.34
C GLY A 595 45.52 -21.90 -12.51
N TYR A 596 45.46 -22.75 -13.54
CA TYR A 596 44.30 -23.62 -13.80
C TYR A 596 44.44 -25.12 -13.45
N PRO A 597 45.41 -25.61 -12.64
CA PRO A 597 45.52 -27.05 -12.41
C PRO A 597 44.26 -27.62 -11.73
N GLY A 598 43.68 -26.90 -10.75
CA GLY A 598 42.43 -27.30 -10.10
C GLY A 598 41.24 -27.39 -11.04
N TYR A 599 41.18 -26.56 -12.09
CA TYR A 599 40.11 -26.66 -13.09
C TYR A 599 40.20 -27.98 -13.86
N PHE A 600 41.39 -28.37 -14.32
CA PHE A 600 41.61 -29.64 -15.01
C PHE A 600 41.41 -30.87 -14.12
N LEU A 601 41.60 -30.74 -12.80
CA LEU A 601 41.32 -31.82 -11.86
C LEU A 601 39.82 -32.01 -11.59
N ILE A 602 39.04 -30.92 -11.67
CA ILE A 602 37.59 -30.95 -11.43
C ILE A 602 36.81 -31.48 -12.65
N VAL A 603 37.22 -31.09 -13.86
CA VAL A 603 36.63 -31.50 -15.14
C VAL A 603 37.03 -32.94 -15.47
#